data_AF-Q0CTQ3-F1
#
_entry.id   AF-Q0CTQ3-F1
#
_cell.length_a   1.000
_cell.length_b   1.000
_cell.length_c   1.000
_cell.angle_alpha   90.00
_cell.angle_beta   90.00
_cell.angle_gamma   90.00
#
_symmetry.space_group_name_H-M   'P 1'
#
loop_
_entity.id
_entity.type
_entity.pdbx_description
1 polymer ?
#
loop_
_entity_poly.entity_id
_entity_poly.type
_entity_poly.pdbx_seq_one_letter_code
_entity_poly.pdbx_strand_id
1 'polypeptide(L)'
;MPLQMFSRAQARKERDLLPLLNSWSKYYSQDLLRKKAQSPDSILPPDIRRDLAKNIKKKREELHKRFEVVPYWKGLNFLQIPVWISIMESLRAMSGNDKGLVPYLLSLVEPASSTTSSPVHLAVEPSLATEGALWFPDLLAGDATGILPAALTLSILLNVRTGWKVPPLRDLADLPKPELAKQFIYRGIRTFIQFLALNVGLSAYVSGMPSALMIYWITSSNVATLQTLFLEKYMFAKKPLKPWKQIFIAFPKSWQGTLATKK
;
A
#
# COMPACT_ATOMS: atom_id res chain seq x y z
N MET A 1 -6.69 -5.69 -13.97
CA MET A 1 -7.98 -5.24 -13.39
C MET A 1 -8.58 -6.23 -12.40
N PRO A 2 -8.86 -7.52 -12.74
CA PRO A 2 -9.57 -8.43 -11.82
C PRO A 2 -8.80 -8.70 -10.52
N LEU A 3 -7.48 -8.84 -10.62
CA LEU A 3 -6.60 -9.06 -9.48
C LEU A 3 -6.66 -7.92 -8.46
N GLN A 4 -6.69 -6.67 -8.93
CA GLN A 4 -6.78 -5.49 -8.07
C GLN A 4 -8.17 -5.35 -7.44
N MET A 5 -9.22 -5.73 -8.16
CA MET A 5 -10.58 -5.78 -7.60
C MET A 5 -10.66 -6.81 -6.47
N PHE A 6 -10.12 -8.00 -6.70
CA PHE A 6 -10.05 -9.06 -5.70
C PHE A 6 -9.25 -8.64 -4.47
N SER A 7 -8.04 -8.09 -4.65
CA SER A 7 -7.20 -7.67 -3.52
C SER A 7 -7.87 -6.58 -2.68
N ARG A 8 -8.56 -5.62 -3.31
CA ARG A 8 -9.34 -4.59 -2.60
C ARG A 8 -10.58 -5.14 -1.91
N ALA A 9 -11.27 -6.09 -2.52
CA ALA A 9 -12.42 -6.74 -1.90
C ALA A 9 -12.01 -7.50 -0.63
N GLN A 10 -10.89 -8.22 -0.68
CA GLN A 10 -10.31 -8.90 0.48
C GLN A 10 -9.83 -7.92 1.55
N ALA A 11 -9.15 -6.84 1.15
CA ALA A 11 -8.74 -5.76 2.07
C ALA A 11 -9.94 -5.17 2.82
N ARG A 12 -11.08 -5.01 2.14
CA ARG A 12 -12.30 -4.51 2.75
C ARG A 12 -12.88 -5.50 3.76
N LYS A 13 -12.98 -6.78 3.41
CA LYS A 13 -13.39 -7.82 4.36
C LYS A 13 -12.52 -7.81 5.62
N GLU A 14 -11.19 -7.71 5.48
CA GLU A 14 -10.28 -7.63 6.63
C GLU A 14 -10.53 -6.37 7.48
N ARG A 15 -10.83 -5.22 6.85
CA ARG A 15 -11.18 -3.97 7.58
C ARG A 15 -12.49 -4.09 8.36
N ASP A 16 -13.50 -4.74 7.80
CA ASP A 16 -14.79 -4.93 8.46
C ASP A 16 -14.69 -5.93 9.63
N LEU A 17 -13.69 -6.82 9.65
CA LEU A 17 -13.40 -7.73 10.77
C LEU A 17 -12.67 -7.06 11.95
N LEU A 18 -11.98 -5.94 11.73
CA LEU A 18 -11.24 -5.23 12.78
C LEU A 18 -12.08 -4.89 14.03
N PRO A 19 -13.30 -4.31 13.94
CA PRO A 19 -14.11 -4.04 15.12
C PRO A 19 -14.44 -5.31 15.93
N LEU A 20 -14.72 -6.43 15.27
CA LEU A 20 -15.00 -7.70 15.93
C LEU A 20 -13.77 -8.23 16.66
N LEU A 21 -12.60 -8.15 16.02
CA LEU A 21 -11.34 -8.56 16.64
C LEU A 21 -11.02 -7.69 17.87
N ASN A 22 -11.27 -6.38 17.80
CA ASN A 22 -11.10 -5.46 18.92
C ASN A 22 -12.03 -5.79 20.10
N SER A 23 -13.30 -6.14 19.83
CA SER A 23 -14.22 -6.55 20.91
C SER A 23 -13.78 -7.86 21.58
N TRP A 24 -13.31 -8.84 20.79
CA TRP A 24 -12.78 -10.10 21.34
C TRP A 24 -11.50 -9.88 22.16
N SER A 25 -10.59 -9.03 21.67
CA SER A 25 -9.37 -8.66 22.39
C SER A 25 -9.70 -8.09 23.77
N LYS A 26 -10.69 -7.21 23.85
CA LYS A 26 -11.17 -6.69 25.14
C LYS A 26 -11.82 -7.76 26.00
N TYR A 27 -12.70 -8.59 25.44
CA TYR A 27 -13.35 -9.68 26.17
C TYR A 27 -12.31 -10.60 26.83
N TYR A 28 -11.29 -11.04 26.09
CA TYR A 28 -10.23 -11.86 26.64
C TYR A 28 -9.39 -11.11 27.69
N SER A 29 -9.10 -9.82 27.47
CA SER A 29 -8.41 -9.01 28.48
C SER A 29 -9.21 -8.93 29.79
N GLN A 30 -10.54 -8.79 29.72
CA GLN A 30 -11.41 -8.74 30.90
C GLN A 30 -11.55 -10.09 31.59
N ASP A 31 -11.66 -11.19 30.83
CA ASP A 31 -11.67 -12.55 31.37
C ASP A 31 -10.39 -12.84 32.17
N LEU A 32 -9.23 -12.40 31.67
CA LEU A 32 -7.96 -12.51 32.38
C LEU A 32 -7.92 -11.70 33.67
N LEU A 33 -8.45 -10.47 33.66
CA LEU A 33 -8.55 -9.64 34.88
C LEU A 33 -9.48 -10.28 35.91
N ARG A 34 -10.58 -10.89 35.48
CA ARG A 34 -11.53 -11.58 36.36
C ARG A 34 -10.89 -12.82 37.01
N LYS A 35 -10.15 -13.61 36.23
CA LYS A 35 -9.38 -14.75 36.75
C LYS A 35 -8.31 -14.32 37.75
N LYS A 36 -7.62 -13.20 37.49
CA LYS A 36 -6.69 -12.60 38.45
C LYS A 36 -7.38 -12.19 39.75
N ALA A 37 -8.56 -11.56 39.68
CA ALA A 37 -9.29 -11.13 40.86
C ALA A 37 -9.70 -12.31 41.78
N GLN A 38 -9.84 -13.51 41.23
CA GLN A 38 -10.12 -14.74 41.99
C GLN A 38 -8.86 -15.36 42.62
N SER A 39 -7.65 -14.98 42.21
CA SER A 39 -6.38 -15.51 42.73
C SER A 39 -5.37 -14.37 42.91
N PRO A 40 -5.45 -13.62 44.03
CA PRO A 40 -4.70 -12.37 44.23
C PRO A 40 -3.17 -12.53 44.27
N ASP A 41 -2.67 -13.69 44.69
CA ASP A 41 -1.24 -13.97 44.88
C ASP A 41 -0.49 -14.33 43.59
N SER A 42 -1.18 -14.45 42.45
CA SER A 42 -0.52 -14.71 41.17
C SER A 42 0.04 -13.41 40.59
N ILE A 43 1.33 -13.16 40.80
CA ILE A 43 2.11 -12.18 40.04
C ILE A 43 1.89 -12.48 38.56
N LEU A 44 1.29 -11.56 37.80
CA LEU A 44 0.99 -11.71 36.37
C LEU A 44 2.25 -12.15 35.61
N PRO A 45 2.38 -13.43 35.21
CA PRO A 45 3.57 -13.86 34.50
C PRO A 45 3.55 -13.21 33.10
N PRO A 46 4.72 -12.90 32.51
CA PRO A 46 4.82 -12.49 31.11
C PRO A 46 4.14 -13.47 30.13
N ASP A 47 3.90 -14.71 30.55
CA ASP A 47 3.20 -15.74 29.78
C ASP A 47 1.72 -15.44 29.52
N ILE A 48 1.03 -14.66 30.37
CA ILE A 48 -0.38 -14.31 30.14
C ILE A 48 -0.56 -13.46 28.88
N ARG A 49 0.41 -12.58 28.57
CA ARG A 49 0.40 -11.79 27.33
C ARG A 49 0.56 -12.69 26.11
N ARG A 50 1.38 -13.74 26.23
CA ARG A 50 1.57 -14.74 25.17
C ARG A 50 0.28 -15.52 24.95
N ASP A 51 -0.38 -15.94 26.02
CA ASP A 51 -1.63 -16.70 25.90
C ASP A 51 -2.79 -15.84 25.41
N LEU A 52 -2.87 -14.56 25.80
CA LEU A 52 -3.79 -13.59 25.21
C LEU A 52 -3.54 -13.45 23.70
N ALA A 53 -2.28 -13.28 23.29
CA ALA A 53 -1.92 -13.16 21.89
C ALA A 53 -2.26 -14.44 21.10
N LYS A 54 -2.02 -15.62 21.67
CA LYS A 54 -2.41 -16.92 21.09
C LYS A 54 -3.93 -17.03 20.92
N ASN A 55 -4.71 -16.68 21.93
CA ASN A 55 -6.18 -16.71 21.87
C ASN A 55 -6.73 -15.73 20.83
N ILE A 56 -6.18 -14.52 20.76
CA ILE A 56 -6.54 -13.53 19.74
C ILE A 56 -6.16 -14.03 18.34
N LYS A 57 -4.98 -14.63 18.18
CA LYS A 57 -4.54 -15.22 16.91
C LYS A 57 -5.46 -16.35 16.45
N LYS A 58 -5.81 -17.27 17.35
CA LYS A 58 -6.75 -18.37 17.06
C LYS A 58 -8.12 -17.84 16.64
N LYS A 59 -8.66 -16.85 17.36
CA LYS A 59 -9.91 -16.19 16.95
C LYS A 59 -9.79 -15.48 15.62
N ARG A 60 -8.68 -14.79 15.35
CA ARG A 60 -8.45 -14.18 14.05
C ARG A 60 -8.52 -15.22 12.92
N GLU A 61 -7.87 -16.37 13.09
CA GLU A 61 -7.90 -17.45 12.09
C GLU A 61 -9.31 -18.04 11.90
N GLU A 62 -10.06 -18.23 12.99
CA GLU A 62 -11.46 -18.68 12.94
C GLU A 62 -12.35 -17.67 12.19
N LEU A 63 -12.21 -16.37 12.48
CA LEU A 63 -12.96 -15.32 11.80
C LEU A 63 -12.57 -15.24 10.32
N HIS A 64 -11.26 -15.31 10.00
CA HIS A 64 -10.80 -15.29 8.61
C HIS A 64 -11.35 -16.48 7.81
N LYS A 65 -11.42 -17.68 8.40
CA LYS A 65 -12.06 -18.85 7.78
C LYS A 65 -13.56 -18.64 7.58
N ARG A 66 -14.27 -18.13 8.58
CA ARG A 66 -15.73 -17.92 8.53
C ARG A 66 -16.16 -16.85 7.53
N PHE A 67 -15.34 -15.82 7.31
CA PHE A 67 -15.60 -14.73 6.38
C PHE A 67 -14.88 -14.89 5.02
N GLU A 68 -14.27 -16.06 4.79
CA GLU A 68 -13.58 -16.42 3.54
C GLU A 68 -12.54 -15.38 3.11
N VAL A 69 -11.71 -14.94 4.07
CA VAL A 69 -10.61 -14.00 3.82
C VAL A 69 -9.34 -14.79 3.51
N VAL A 70 -8.91 -14.73 2.26
CA VAL A 70 -7.76 -15.49 1.74
C VAL A 70 -6.44 -14.92 2.26
N PRO A 71 -5.58 -15.67 2.97
CA PRO A 71 -4.44 -15.10 3.73
C PRO A 71 -3.34 -14.46 2.86
N TYR A 72 -3.12 -14.95 1.63
CA TYR A 72 -2.06 -14.50 0.72
C TYR A 72 -2.47 -13.34 -0.21
N TRP A 73 -3.63 -12.73 0.02
CA TRP A 73 -4.16 -11.64 -0.82
C TRP A 73 -3.21 -10.43 -0.93
N LYS A 74 -2.42 -10.16 0.12
CA LYS A 74 -1.49 -9.02 0.19
C LYS A 74 -0.32 -9.13 -0.78
N GLY A 75 0.07 -10.36 -1.12
CA GLY A 75 1.17 -10.66 -2.04
C GLY A 75 0.80 -10.44 -3.51
N LEU A 76 -0.48 -10.41 -3.85
CA LEU A 76 -0.94 -10.43 -5.24
C LEU A 76 -0.49 -9.21 -6.05
N ASN A 77 -0.33 -8.04 -5.40
CA ASN A 77 0.16 -6.84 -6.07
C ASN A 77 1.64 -6.97 -6.52
N PHE A 78 2.43 -7.84 -5.89
CA PHE A 78 3.83 -8.07 -6.29
C PHE A 78 3.93 -8.80 -7.64
N LEU A 79 2.90 -9.55 -8.04
CA LEU A 79 2.85 -10.20 -9.35
C LEU A 79 2.84 -9.20 -10.52
N GLN A 80 2.48 -7.94 -10.26
CA GLN A 80 2.49 -6.89 -11.28
C GLN A 80 3.91 -6.36 -11.58
N ILE A 81 4.84 -6.49 -10.62
CA ILE A 81 6.19 -5.93 -10.73
C ILE A 81 6.98 -6.54 -11.91
N PRO A 82 7.02 -7.87 -12.12
CA PRO A 82 7.74 -8.46 -13.26
C PRO A 82 7.23 -7.96 -14.61
N VAL A 83 5.91 -7.84 -14.78
CA VAL A 83 5.31 -7.32 -16.02
C VAL A 83 5.72 -5.87 -16.26
N TRP A 84 5.71 -5.05 -15.20
CA TRP A 84 6.16 -3.67 -15.29
C TRP A 84 7.65 -3.55 -15.62
N ILE A 85 8.51 -4.36 -14.98
CA ILE A 85 9.95 -4.41 -15.26
C ILE A 85 10.19 -4.81 -16.72
N SER A 86 9.50 -5.83 -17.21
CA SER A 86 9.63 -6.29 -18.60
C SER A 86 9.30 -5.18 -19.59
N ILE A 87 8.18 -4.47 -19.42
CA ILE A 87 7.80 -3.37 -20.32
C ILE A 87 8.80 -2.21 -20.22
N MET A 88 9.21 -1.84 -19.00
CA MET A 88 10.18 -0.77 -18.78
C MET A 88 11.53 -1.08 -19.41
N GLU A 89 11.96 -2.33 -19.35
CA GLU A 89 13.21 -2.77 -19.95
C GLU A 89 13.12 -2.81 -21.48
N SER A 90 12.04 -3.37 -22.04
CA SER A 90 11.81 -3.37 -23.48
C SER A 90 11.79 -1.95 -24.04
N LEU A 91 11.05 -1.02 -23.41
CA LEU A 91 10.96 0.36 -23.89
C LEU A 91 12.28 1.10 -23.75
N ARG A 92 13.06 0.81 -22.69
CA ARG A 92 14.40 1.37 -22.50
C ARG A 92 15.37 0.87 -23.56
N ALA A 93 15.38 -0.42 -23.86
CA ALA A 93 16.23 -1.03 -24.86
C ALA A 93 15.87 -0.55 -26.28
N MET A 94 14.56 -0.46 -26.60
CA MET A 94 14.08 0.14 -27.85
C MET A 94 14.45 1.63 -27.98
N SER A 95 14.63 2.32 -26.84
CA SER A 95 15.11 3.70 -26.80
C SER A 95 16.64 3.84 -26.94
N GLY A 96 17.38 2.73 -27.09
CA GLY A 96 18.83 2.73 -27.23
C GLY A 96 19.62 2.92 -25.94
N ASN A 97 19.00 2.71 -24.78
CA ASN A 97 19.70 2.78 -23.50
C ASN A 97 19.93 1.37 -22.92
N ASP A 98 21.13 0.82 -23.13
CA ASP A 98 21.43 -0.58 -22.79
C ASP A 98 21.78 -0.80 -21.30
N LYS A 99 21.79 0.26 -20.48
CA LYS A 99 22.10 0.19 -19.04
C LYS A 99 20.87 -0.09 -18.18
N GLY A 100 20.19 -1.21 -18.47
CA GLY A 100 18.99 -1.60 -17.76
C GLY A 100 19.22 -2.48 -16.52
N LEU A 101 18.14 -2.71 -15.76
CA LEU A 101 18.19 -3.53 -14.54
C LEU A 101 18.30 -5.03 -14.85
N VAL A 102 17.75 -5.47 -15.99
CA VAL A 102 17.74 -6.88 -16.37
C VAL A 102 19.13 -7.36 -16.80
N PRO A 103 19.88 -6.64 -17.68
CA PRO A 103 21.29 -6.94 -17.95
C PRO A 103 22.16 -6.93 -16.68
N TYR A 104 21.91 -5.99 -15.77
CA TYR A 104 22.60 -5.95 -14.48
C TYR A 104 22.32 -7.20 -13.62
N LEU A 105 21.05 -7.60 -13.47
CA LEU A 105 20.69 -8.80 -12.71
C LEU A 105 21.18 -10.09 -13.38
N LEU A 106 21.13 -10.18 -14.71
CA LEU A 106 21.72 -11.28 -15.48
C LEU A 106 23.22 -11.34 -15.27
N SER A 107 23.92 -10.21 -15.27
CA SER A 107 25.38 -10.17 -15.00
C SER A 107 25.76 -10.65 -13.60
N LEU A 108 24.84 -10.63 -12.63
CA LEU A 108 25.06 -11.18 -11.28
C LEU A 108 24.85 -12.70 -11.21
N VAL A 109 24.11 -13.28 -12.17
CA VAL A 109 23.78 -14.71 -12.22
C VAL A 109 24.67 -15.45 -13.22
N GLU A 110 25.19 -14.76 -14.22
CA GLU A 110 26.08 -15.31 -15.25
C GLU A 110 27.50 -15.56 -14.68
N PRO A 111 28.04 -16.79 -14.73
CA PRO A 111 29.42 -17.06 -14.33
C PRO A 111 30.40 -16.43 -15.33
N ALA A 112 31.52 -15.92 -14.83
CA ALA A 112 32.54 -15.11 -15.53
C ALA A 112 33.26 -15.77 -16.74
N SER A 113 32.73 -16.86 -17.31
CA SER A 113 33.32 -17.64 -18.38
C SER A 113 32.53 -17.67 -19.69
N SER A 114 31.33 -17.06 -19.77
CA SER A 114 30.58 -16.95 -21.03
C SER A 114 30.89 -15.63 -21.75
N THR A 115 32.01 -15.59 -22.47
CA THR A 115 32.40 -14.49 -23.38
C THR A 115 31.54 -14.38 -24.65
N THR A 116 30.26 -14.76 -24.62
CA THR A 116 29.40 -14.77 -25.82
C THR A 116 27.91 -14.56 -25.53
N SER A 117 27.56 -13.72 -24.56
CA SER A 117 26.26 -13.06 -24.59
C SER A 117 26.50 -11.60 -24.92
N SER A 118 26.50 -11.29 -26.23
CA SER A 118 26.20 -9.92 -26.66
C SER A 118 25.01 -9.46 -25.81
N PRO A 119 25.09 -8.33 -25.08
CA PRO A 119 23.92 -7.82 -24.39
C PRO A 119 22.80 -7.81 -25.44
N VAL A 120 21.60 -8.26 -25.08
CA VAL A 120 20.45 -8.30 -25.98
C VAL A 120 20.22 -6.86 -26.46
N HIS A 121 20.95 -6.47 -27.51
CA HIS A 121 20.88 -5.20 -28.18
C HIS A 121 19.62 -5.34 -29.01
N LEU A 122 18.48 -5.06 -28.37
CA LEU A 122 17.31 -4.72 -29.13
C LEU A 122 17.73 -3.51 -29.96
N ALA A 123 17.78 -3.71 -31.28
CA ALA A 123 18.08 -2.64 -32.21
C ALA A 123 17.11 -1.49 -31.89
N VAL A 124 17.66 -0.27 -31.76
CA VAL A 124 16.86 0.94 -31.56
C VAL A 124 15.76 0.94 -32.62
N GLU A 125 14.51 1.06 -32.19
CA GLU A 125 13.41 1.02 -33.12
C GLU A 125 13.35 2.38 -33.85
N PRO A 126 13.60 2.43 -35.17
CA PRO A 126 13.70 3.71 -35.88
C PRO A 126 12.34 4.42 -35.99
N SER A 127 11.21 3.71 -35.91
CA SER A 127 9.86 4.29 -35.90
C SER A 127 9.65 5.23 -34.72
N LEU A 128 10.19 4.90 -33.52
CA LEU A 128 10.08 5.75 -32.32
C LEU A 128 10.70 7.14 -32.52
N ALA A 129 11.68 7.27 -33.42
CA ALA A 129 12.29 8.56 -33.73
C ALA A 129 11.36 9.49 -34.53
N THR A 130 10.33 8.93 -35.19
CA THR A 130 9.45 9.65 -36.13
C THR A 130 7.99 9.70 -35.70
N GLU A 131 7.59 8.89 -34.71
CA GLU A 131 6.21 8.79 -34.22
C GLU A 131 5.89 9.77 -33.07
N GLY A 132 6.64 10.86 -32.95
CA GLY A 132 6.39 11.93 -31.98
C GLY A 132 5.01 12.57 -32.10
N ALA A 133 4.57 13.18 -31.00
CA ALA A 133 3.29 13.88 -30.95
C ALA A 133 3.44 15.25 -30.28
N LEU A 134 2.58 16.19 -30.68
CA LEU A 134 2.47 17.53 -30.10
C LEU A 134 3.80 18.33 -30.17
N TRP A 135 4.52 18.45 -29.05
CA TRP A 135 5.76 19.25 -28.92
C TRP A 135 7.03 18.41 -28.82
N PHE A 136 6.92 17.08 -28.83
CA PHE A 136 8.05 16.15 -28.82
C PHE A 136 8.00 15.31 -30.12
N PRO A 137 8.76 15.68 -31.15
CA PRO A 137 8.74 14.98 -32.44
C PRO A 137 9.50 13.64 -32.41
N ASP A 138 10.37 13.43 -31.43
CA ASP A 138 11.19 12.23 -31.27
C ASP A 138 10.94 11.62 -29.88
N LEU A 139 10.54 10.34 -29.82
CA LEU A 139 10.30 9.64 -28.55
C LEU A 139 11.58 9.10 -27.90
N LEU A 140 12.67 8.99 -28.66
CA LEU A 140 13.98 8.55 -28.18
C LEU A 140 14.69 9.67 -27.42
N ALA A 141 14.50 10.91 -27.88
CA ALA A 141 15.05 12.09 -27.24
C ALA A 141 14.32 12.45 -25.93
N GLY A 142 15.05 13.07 -25.02
CA GLY A 142 14.48 13.70 -23.84
C GLY A 142 13.68 14.95 -24.19
N ASP A 143 12.66 15.25 -23.39
CA ASP A 143 11.85 16.45 -23.58
C ASP A 143 12.64 17.71 -23.19
N ALA A 144 13.02 18.51 -24.19
CA ALA A 144 13.73 19.78 -24.02
C ALA A 144 12.90 20.85 -23.31
N THR A 145 11.56 20.74 -23.31
CA THR A 145 10.67 21.75 -22.71
C THR A 145 10.46 21.56 -21.21
N GLY A 146 10.76 20.37 -20.68
CA GLY A 146 10.51 20.01 -19.28
C GLY A 146 9.04 19.77 -18.93
N ILE A 147 8.12 19.84 -19.91
CA ILE A 147 6.68 19.64 -19.70
C ILE A 147 6.38 18.17 -19.36
N LEU A 148 7.00 17.20 -20.05
CA LEU A 148 6.83 15.77 -19.80
C LEU A 148 7.37 15.38 -18.41
N PRO A 149 8.60 15.76 -18.01
CA PRO A 149 9.09 15.52 -16.66
C PRO A 149 8.17 16.10 -15.57
N ALA A 150 7.62 17.30 -15.78
CA ALA A 150 6.65 17.90 -14.86
C ALA A 150 5.33 17.12 -14.82
N ALA A 151 4.79 16.74 -15.98
CA ALA A 151 3.56 15.95 -16.09
C ALA A 151 3.71 14.55 -15.47
N LEU A 152 4.88 13.91 -15.65
CA LEU A 152 5.24 12.64 -15.02
C LEU A 152 5.21 12.76 -13.51
N THR A 153 5.90 13.77 -12.97
CA THR A 153 5.94 14.05 -11.54
C THR A 153 4.54 14.25 -10.98
N LEU A 154 3.73 15.08 -11.64
CA LEU A 154 2.36 15.35 -11.23
C LEU A 154 1.51 14.07 -11.27
N SER A 155 1.66 13.26 -12.31
CA SER A 155 0.90 12.00 -12.47
C SER A 155 1.24 11.00 -11.37
N ILE A 156 2.52 10.84 -11.02
CA ILE A 156 2.95 9.97 -9.91
C ILE A 156 2.45 10.53 -8.57
N LEU A 157 2.56 11.84 -8.34
CA LEU A 157 2.06 12.47 -7.11
C LEU A 157 0.55 12.31 -6.95
N LEU A 158 -0.23 12.46 -8.02
CA LEU A 158 -1.67 12.24 -8.04
C LEU A 158 -1.99 10.76 -7.75
N ASN A 159 -1.26 9.83 -8.35
CA ASN A 159 -1.44 8.40 -8.11
C ASN A 159 -1.18 8.03 -6.64
N VAL A 160 -0.09 8.52 -6.05
CA VAL A 160 0.24 8.29 -4.64
C VAL A 160 -0.78 8.94 -3.72
N ARG A 161 -1.23 10.17 -4.03
CA ARG A 161 -2.24 10.86 -3.21
C ARG A 161 -3.60 10.17 -3.23
N THR A 162 -4.03 9.64 -4.37
CA THR A 162 -5.31 8.94 -4.50
C THR A 162 -5.25 7.51 -3.95
N GLY A 163 -4.16 6.79 -4.19
CA GLY A 163 -4.00 5.41 -3.74
C GLY A 163 -3.72 5.27 -2.24
N TRP A 164 -2.96 6.20 -1.64
CA TRP A 164 -2.53 6.11 -0.24
C TRP A 164 -3.25 7.12 0.65
N LYS A 165 -4.41 6.70 1.18
CA LYS A 165 -5.20 7.47 2.15
C LYS A 165 -4.61 7.34 3.54
N VAL A 166 -3.90 8.38 3.98
CA VAL A 166 -3.39 8.52 5.35
C VAL A 166 -4.32 9.45 6.13
N PRO A 167 -4.76 9.10 7.36
CA PRO A 167 -5.60 9.95 8.18
C PRO A 167 -4.91 11.30 8.50
N PRO A 168 -5.69 12.39 8.68
CA PRO A 168 -5.15 13.69 9.04
C PRO A 168 -4.54 13.67 10.45
N LEU A 169 -3.59 14.60 10.72
CA LEU A 169 -2.86 14.67 12.00
C LEU A 169 -3.78 14.81 13.22
N ARG A 170 -4.93 15.46 13.05
CA ARG A 170 -5.91 15.66 14.11
C ARG A 170 -6.52 14.33 14.57
N ASP A 171 -6.85 13.46 13.62
CA ASP A 171 -7.42 12.14 13.91
C ASP A 171 -6.38 11.19 14.52
N LEU A 172 -5.09 11.46 14.33
CA LEU A 172 -3.97 10.67 14.85
C LEU A 172 -3.72 10.88 16.34
N ALA A 173 -4.12 12.03 16.89
CA ALA A 173 -3.91 12.36 18.31
C ALA A 173 -4.68 11.41 19.25
N ASP A 174 -5.81 10.87 18.79
CA ASP A 174 -6.68 9.98 19.58
C ASP A 174 -6.29 8.49 19.49
N LEU A 175 -5.24 8.14 18.73
CA LEU A 175 -4.86 6.75 18.49
C LEU A 175 -3.92 6.19 19.58
N PRO A 176 -4.04 4.89 19.91
CA PRO A 176 -3.10 4.22 20.81
C PRO A 176 -1.68 4.21 20.22
N LYS A 177 -0.65 4.39 21.07
CA LYS A 177 0.78 4.47 20.73
C LYS A 177 1.28 3.49 19.64
N PRO A 178 0.96 2.18 19.67
CA PRO A 178 1.43 1.25 18.64
C PRO A 178 0.81 1.51 17.26
N GLU A 179 -0.48 1.87 17.21
CA GLU A 179 -1.13 2.19 15.93
C GLU A 179 -0.66 3.55 15.42
N LEU A 180 -0.42 4.51 16.32
CA LEU A 180 0.16 5.81 16.00
C LEU A 180 1.54 5.64 15.33
N ALA A 181 2.46 4.86 15.91
CA ALA A 181 3.78 4.61 15.33
C ALA A 181 3.69 4.02 13.91
N LYS A 182 2.79 3.05 13.72
CA LYS A 182 2.53 2.43 12.42
C LYS A 182 2.03 3.45 11.39
N GLN A 183 1.11 4.33 11.78
CA GLN A 183 0.61 5.40 10.90
C GLN A 183 1.70 6.43 10.56
N PHE A 184 2.59 6.77 11.51
CA PHE A 184 3.75 7.62 11.25
C PHE A 184 4.71 6.98 10.25
N ILE A 185 4.98 5.67 10.37
CA ILE A 185 5.79 4.94 9.39
C ILE A 185 5.14 5.01 8.00
N TYR A 186 3.85 4.71 7.87
CA TYR A 186 3.15 4.81 6.58
C TYR A 186 3.18 6.23 6.01
N ARG A 187 3.04 7.25 6.86
CA ARG A 187 3.14 8.64 6.45
C ARG A 187 4.56 9.00 6.00
N GLY A 188 5.57 8.54 6.71
CA GLY A 188 6.98 8.70 6.35
C GLY A 188 7.29 8.07 4.99
N ILE A 189 6.85 6.81 4.78
CA ILE A 189 6.99 6.12 3.49
C ILE A 189 6.27 6.89 2.38
N ARG A 190 5.05 7.40 2.63
CA ARG A 190 4.33 8.22 1.65
C ARG A 190 5.10 9.49 1.27
N THR A 191 5.60 10.23 2.26
CA THR A 191 6.38 11.45 2.03
C THR A 191 7.69 11.13 1.29
N PHE A 192 8.35 10.03 1.65
CA PHE A 192 9.54 9.56 0.96
C PHE A 192 9.27 9.23 -0.51
N ILE A 193 8.18 8.52 -0.82
CA ILE A 193 7.77 8.25 -2.20
C ILE A 193 7.44 9.54 -2.96
N GLN A 194 6.81 10.53 -2.31
CA GLN A 194 6.54 11.83 -2.93
C GLN A 194 7.84 12.59 -3.26
N PHE A 195 8.82 12.54 -2.36
CA PHE A 195 10.14 13.11 -2.61
C PHE A 195 10.87 12.37 -3.74
N LEU A 196 10.78 11.04 -3.77
CA LEU A 196 11.31 10.22 -4.86
C LEU A 196 10.67 10.58 -6.19
N ALA A 197 9.35 10.83 -6.23
CA ALA A 197 8.66 11.26 -7.45
C ALA A 197 9.21 12.60 -7.98
N LEU A 198 9.48 13.57 -7.10
CA LEU A 198 10.12 14.84 -7.46
C LEU A 198 11.54 14.62 -7.99
N ASN A 199 12.30 13.74 -7.34
CA ASN A 199 13.66 13.39 -7.77
C ASN A 199 13.66 12.71 -9.15
N VAL A 200 12.72 11.78 -9.40
CA VAL A 200 12.55 11.12 -10.70
C VAL A 200 12.24 12.13 -11.80
N GLY A 201 11.33 13.08 -11.54
CA GLY A 201 11.04 14.15 -12.49
C GLY A 201 12.24 15.02 -12.82
N LEU A 202 12.96 15.48 -11.79
CA LEU A 202 14.16 16.29 -11.97
C LEU A 202 15.28 15.52 -12.69
N SER A 203 15.48 14.26 -12.32
CA SER A 203 16.45 13.37 -12.97
C SER A 203 16.06 13.09 -14.41
N ALA A 204 14.77 12.92 -14.73
CA ALA A 204 14.32 12.70 -16.09
C ALA A 204 14.66 13.91 -16.99
N TYR A 205 14.54 15.13 -16.46
CA TYR A 205 14.92 16.34 -17.17
C TYR A 205 16.45 16.46 -17.34
N VAL A 206 17.22 16.28 -16.27
CA VAL A 206 18.69 16.46 -16.30
C VAL A 206 19.40 15.36 -17.08
N SER A 207 18.96 14.11 -16.95
CA SER A 207 19.55 12.96 -17.62
C SER A 207 19.06 12.75 -19.05
N GLY A 208 18.13 13.59 -19.53
CA GLY A 208 17.56 13.46 -20.87
C GLY A 208 16.85 12.12 -21.09
N MET A 209 16.01 11.70 -20.13
CA MET A 209 15.33 10.41 -20.20
C MET A 209 14.43 10.34 -21.45
N PRO A 210 14.40 9.20 -22.19
CA PRO A 210 13.57 9.06 -23.38
C PRO A 210 12.10 9.40 -23.13
N SER A 211 11.51 10.18 -24.03
CA SER A 211 10.11 10.63 -23.94
C SER A 211 9.13 9.45 -23.97
N ALA A 212 9.45 8.37 -24.68
CA ALA A 212 8.67 7.13 -24.68
C ALA A 212 8.41 6.60 -23.26
N LEU A 213 9.47 6.52 -22.45
CA LEU A 213 9.41 6.02 -21.07
C LEU A 213 8.54 6.94 -20.20
N MET A 214 8.66 8.26 -20.37
CA MET A 214 7.85 9.24 -19.64
C MET A 214 6.37 9.09 -19.97
N ILE A 215 6.01 8.97 -21.25
CA ILE A 215 4.61 8.84 -21.70
C ILE A 215 3.99 7.55 -21.18
N TYR A 216 4.72 6.44 -21.26
CA TYR A 216 4.26 5.17 -20.71
C TYR A 216 3.95 5.29 -19.22
N TRP A 217 4.85 5.91 -18.45
CA TRP A 217 4.68 6.04 -17.02
C TRP A 217 3.55 7.02 -16.64
N ILE A 218 3.43 8.15 -17.33
CA ILE A 218 2.30 9.09 -17.22
C ILE A 218 0.98 8.35 -17.44
N THR A 219 0.86 7.65 -18.56
CA THR A 219 -0.36 6.94 -18.93
C THR A 219 -0.69 5.84 -17.93
N SER A 220 0.28 5.03 -17.55
CA SER A 220 0.11 3.96 -16.57
C SER A 220 -0.33 4.48 -15.19
N SER A 221 0.30 5.55 -14.70
CA SER A 221 -0.08 6.20 -13.43
C SER A 221 -1.48 6.82 -13.49
N ASN A 222 -1.85 7.46 -14.61
CA ASN A 222 -3.17 8.05 -14.78
C ASN A 222 -4.27 6.98 -14.87
N VAL A 223 -4.02 5.90 -15.62
CA VAL A 223 -4.94 4.76 -15.69
C VAL A 223 -5.11 4.12 -14.30
N ALA A 224 -4.04 3.90 -13.53
CA ALA A 224 -4.13 3.38 -12.17
C ALA A 224 -4.89 4.32 -11.20
N THR A 225 -4.73 5.63 -11.40
CA THR A 225 -5.47 6.65 -10.63
C THR A 225 -6.96 6.60 -10.96
N LEU A 226 -7.31 6.57 -12.25
CA LEU A 226 -8.68 6.50 -12.72
C LEU A 226 -9.36 5.21 -12.26
N GLN A 227 -8.67 4.07 -12.35
CA GLN A 227 -9.10 2.79 -11.80
C GLN A 227 -9.43 2.89 -10.31
N THR A 228 -8.54 3.54 -9.55
CA THR A 228 -8.73 3.72 -8.11
C THR A 228 -9.99 4.50 -7.81
N LEU A 229 -10.17 5.64 -8.49
CA LEU A 229 -11.34 6.50 -8.32
C LEU A 229 -12.64 5.80 -8.73
N PHE A 230 -12.61 5.07 -9.85
CA PHE A 230 -13.76 4.33 -10.35
C PHE A 230 -14.18 3.22 -9.38
N LEU A 231 -13.24 2.40 -8.91
CA LEU A 231 -13.53 1.32 -7.97
C LEU A 231 -14.04 1.84 -6.62
N GLU A 232 -13.50 2.95 -6.13
CA GLU A 232 -13.98 3.55 -4.89
C GLU A 232 -15.39 4.12 -5.03
N LYS A 233 -15.68 4.79 -6.15
CA LYS A 233 -17.00 5.39 -6.40
C LYS A 233 -18.08 4.35 -6.62
N TYR A 234 -17.82 3.31 -7.41
CA TYR A 234 -18.86 2.35 -7.83
C TYR A 234 -18.90 1.07 -7.00
N MET A 235 -17.74 0.50 -6.62
CA MET A 235 -17.70 -0.81 -5.98
C MET A 235 -17.58 -0.74 -4.45
N PHE A 236 -16.93 0.30 -3.92
CA PHE A 236 -16.64 0.46 -2.49
C PHE A 236 -17.27 1.72 -1.87
N ALA A 237 -18.39 2.19 -2.41
CA ALA A 237 -19.07 3.40 -1.94
C ALA A 237 -19.47 3.36 -0.45
N LYS A 238 -19.78 2.16 0.07
CA LYS A 238 -20.16 1.96 1.47
C LYS A 238 -18.91 2.05 2.37
N LYS A 239 -18.96 2.95 3.36
CA LYS A 239 -17.90 3.12 4.37
C LYS A 239 -17.71 1.81 5.17
N PRO A 240 -16.46 1.46 5.54
CA PRO A 240 -16.21 0.31 6.39
C PRO A 240 -16.81 0.49 7.78
N LEU A 241 -17.02 -0.61 8.49
CA LEU A 241 -17.53 -0.57 9.85
C LEU A 241 -16.59 0.23 10.76
N LYS A 242 -17.17 1.07 11.62
CA LYS A 242 -16.39 1.84 12.60
C LYS A 242 -15.77 0.88 13.63
N PRO A 243 -14.53 1.14 14.09
CA PRO A 243 -13.92 0.33 15.14
C PRO A 243 -14.78 0.37 16.40
N TRP A 244 -14.82 -0.74 17.12
CA TRP A 244 -15.46 -0.83 18.42
C TRP A 244 -14.82 0.19 19.38
N LYS A 245 -15.64 1.04 20.00
CA LYS A 245 -15.24 2.02 21.03
C LYS A 245 -16.08 1.81 22.28
N GLN A 246 -15.44 1.84 23.45
CA GLN A 246 -16.16 1.84 24.72
C GLN A 246 -16.82 3.20 24.92
N ILE A 247 -18.13 3.21 25.16
CA ILE A 247 -18.87 4.41 25.54
C ILE A 247 -19.19 4.28 27.03
N PHE A 248 -18.80 5.28 27.80
CA PHE A 248 -19.21 5.41 29.19
C PHE A 248 -20.45 6.30 29.24
N ILE A 249 -21.56 5.77 29.74
CA ILE A 249 -22.79 6.54 29.94
C ILE A 249 -22.80 6.97 31.41
N ALA A 250 -22.64 8.26 31.65
CA ALA A 250 -22.84 8.82 32.98
C ALA A 250 -24.35 8.95 33.24
N PHE A 251 -24.83 8.29 34.29
CA PHE A 251 -26.23 8.45 34.72
C PHE A 251 -26.37 9.71 35.58
N PRO A 252 -27.38 10.56 35.34
CA PRO A 252 -27.65 11.70 36.21
C PRO A 252 -27.97 11.23 37.63
N LYS A 253 -27.59 12.04 38.63
CA LYS A 253 -27.64 11.71 40.06
C LYS A 253 -29.03 11.23 40.53
N SER A 254 -30.11 11.73 39.92
CA SER A 254 -31.49 11.32 40.21
C SER A 254 -31.78 9.84 39.93
N TRP A 255 -31.07 9.20 38.99
CA TRP A 255 -31.26 7.79 38.63
C TRP A 255 -30.41 6.82 39.47
N GLN A 256 -29.44 7.33 40.23
CA GLN A 256 -28.54 6.51 41.04
C GLN A 256 -29.25 5.93 42.28
N GLY A 257 -30.25 6.63 42.83
CA GLY A 257 -31.04 6.16 43.98
C GLY A 257 -31.94 4.96 43.67
N THR A 258 -32.55 4.94 42.48
CA THR A 258 -33.46 3.86 42.03
C THR A 258 -32.78 2.54 41.70
N LEU A 259 -31.47 2.54 41.41
CA LEU A 259 -30.71 1.31 41.11
C LEU A 259 -30.07 0.70 42.36
N ALA A 260 -29.83 1.50 43.41
CA ALA A 260 -29.26 1.03 44.67
C ALA A 260 -30.27 0.22 45.51
N THR A 261 -31.58 0.42 45.30
CA THR A 261 -32.66 -0.26 46.04
C THR A 261 -33.08 -1.60 45.43
N LYS A 262 -32.40 -2.09 44.38
CA LYS A 262 -32.69 -3.36 43.69
C LYS A 262 -31.60 -4.43 43.83
N LYS A 263 -30.79 -4.36 44.89
CA LYS A 263 -29.84 -5.43 45.27
C LYS A 263 -30.39 -6.24 46.43
#